data_AF-A0A538MHH0-F1
#
_entry.id   AF-A0A538MHH0-F1
#
_cell.length_a   1.000
_cell.length_b   1.000
_cell.length_c   1.000
_cell.angle_alpha   90.00
_cell.angle_beta   90.00
_cell.angle_gamma   90.00
#
_symmetry.space_group_name_H-M   'P 1'
#
loop_
_entity.id
_entity.type
_entity.pdbx_description
1 polymer ?
#
loop_
_entity_poly.entity_id
_entity_poly.type
_entity_poly.pdbx_seq_one_letter_code
_entity_poly.pdbx_strand_id
1 'polypeptide(L)' 'MEVVPAGQFVPFICECADGACLGRVDMKVAEYEDVHRDRDQYSVLRAHQVVDGEKVVEQRPLFDIVSKAALSG' A
#
# COMPACT_ATOMS: atom_id res chain seq x y z
N MET A 1 9.34 12.30 21.54
CA MET A 1 8.85 11.60 20.34
C MET A 1 8.06 10.41 20.82
N GLU A 2 6.76 10.36 20.53
CA GLU A 2 5.90 9.24 20.90
C GLU A 2 6.08 8.11 19.89
N VAL A 3 6.18 6.87 20.38
CA VAL A 3 6.27 5.68 19.52
C VAL A 3 4.88 5.17 19.25
N VAL A 4 4.52 5.02 17.98
CA VAL A 4 3.22 4.44 17.58
C VAL A 4 3.31 2.91 17.73
N PRO A 5 2.38 2.27 18.48
CA PRO A 5 2.33 0.82 18.59
C PRO A 5 2.04 0.10 17.26
N ALA A 6 2.65 -1.06 17.06
CA ALA A 6 2.50 -1.88 15.85
C ALA A 6 1.04 -2.18 15.46
N GLY A 7 0.17 -2.38 16.47
CA GLY A 7 -1.24 -2.72 16.28
C GLY A 7 -2.20 -1.54 16.16
N GLN A 8 -1.70 -0.30 16.26
CA GLN A 8 -2.52 0.90 16.18
C GLN A 8 -2.76 1.29 14.72
N PHE A 9 -4.02 1.56 14.37
CA PHE A 9 -4.37 2.16 13.08
C PHE A 9 -3.86 3.60 13.02
N VAL A 10 -3.12 3.91 11.95
CA VAL A 10 -2.68 5.26 11.63
C VAL A 10 -2.81 5.49 10.11
N PRO A 11 -3.00 6.75 9.68
CA PRO A 11 -3.10 7.05 8.27
C PRO A 11 -1.73 7.03 7.59
N PHE A 12 -1.59 6.24 6.53
CA PHE A 12 -0.50 6.30 5.58
C PHE A 12 -0.98 6.93 4.27
N ILE A 13 -0.03 7.34 3.41
CA ILE A 13 -0.36 7.85 2.07
C ILE A 13 -0.55 6.67 1.12
N CYS A 14 -1.58 6.75 0.27
CA CYS A 14 -1.83 5.81 -0.81
C CYS A 14 -0.65 5.80 -1.80
N GLU A 15 -0.22 4.61 -2.20
CA GLU A 15 0.99 4.41 -2.99
C GLU A 15 0.69 4.05 -4.45
N CYS A 16 -0.43 4.57 -4.97
CA CYS A 16 -0.77 4.39 -6.38
C CYS A 16 0.23 5.13 -7.29
N ALA A 17 0.19 4.88 -8.59
CA ALA A 17 1.08 5.52 -9.55
C ALA A 17 0.81 7.03 -9.78
N ASP A 18 -0.28 7.57 -9.22
CA ASP A 18 -0.61 9.00 -9.33
C ASP A 18 0.21 9.83 -8.33
N GLY A 19 1.19 10.57 -8.83
CA GLY A 19 2.05 11.44 -8.02
C GLY A 19 1.35 12.65 -7.40
N ALA A 20 0.10 12.95 -7.79
CA ALA A 20 -0.73 13.97 -7.14
C ALA A 20 -1.66 13.38 -6.05
N CYS A 21 -1.65 12.05 -5.87
CA CYS A 21 -2.48 11.39 -4.90
C CYS A 21 -2.04 11.70 -3.46
N LEU A 22 -2.99 12.21 -2.67
CA LEU A 22 -2.85 12.39 -1.22
C LEU A 22 -3.89 11.55 -0.46
N GLY A 23 -4.38 10.49 -1.11
CA GLY A 23 -5.32 9.55 -0.51
C GLY A 23 -4.74 8.93 0.75
N ARG A 24 -5.58 8.70 1.76
CA ARG A 24 -5.16 8.12 3.03
C ARG A 24 -5.57 6.67 3.10
N VAL A 25 -4.63 5.79 3.43
CA VAL A 25 -4.89 4.39 3.73
C VAL A 25 -4.74 4.22 5.24
N ASP A 26 -5.86 3.95 5.91
CA ASP A 26 -5.83 3.58 7.32
C ASP A 26 -5.41 2.12 7.44
N MET A 27 -4.29 1.89 8.12
CA MET A 27 -3.78 0.54 8.42
C MET A 27 -2.98 0.54 9.71
N LYS A 28 -2.75 -0.64 10.27
CA LYS A 28 -1.83 -0.82 11.39
C LYS A 28 -0.39 -0.65 10.93
N VAL A 29 0.49 -0.17 11.80
CA VAL A 29 1.93 -0.09 11.49
C VAL A 29 2.50 -1.46 11.11
N ALA A 30 2.07 -2.54 11.77
CA ALA A 30 2.46 -3.91 11.41
C ALA A 30 1.99 -4.32 10.00
N GLU A 31 0.85 -3.79 9.52
CA GLU A 31 0.36 -4.07 8.17
C GLU A 31 1.21 -3.33 7.13
N TYR A 32 1.61 -2.09 7.41
CA TYR A 32 2.54 -1.33 6.58
C TYR A 32 3.89 -2.06 6.45
N GLU A 33 4.45 -2.51 7.57
CA GLU A 33 5.71 -3.26 7.62
C GLU A 33 5.60 -4.58 6.84
N ASP A 34 4.47 -5.28 6.94
CA ASP A 34 4.22 -6.54 6.24
C ASP A 34 4.12 -6.36 4.72
N VAL A 35 3.41 -5.35 4.24
CA VAL A 35 3.36 -4.97 2.81
C VAL A 35 4.79 -4.72 2.30
N HIS A 36 5.59 -3.97 3.05
CA HIS A 36 6.94 -3.56 2.64
C HIS A 36 8.03 -4.60 2.92
N ARG A 37 7.66 -5.84 3.30
CA ARG A 37 8.62 -6.97 3.28
C ARG A 37 9.08 -7.29 1.87
N ASP A 38 8.20 -7.07 0.89
CA ASP A 38 8.52 -7.05 -0.52
C ASP A 38 8.60 -5.60 -0.99
N ARG A 39 9.76 -5.21 -1.51
CA ARG A 39 10.01 -3.82 -1.94
C ARG A 39 9.17 -3.40 -3.14
N ASP A 40 8.61 -4.36 -3.86
CA ASP A 40 7.79 -4.13 -5.03
C ASP A 40 6.29 -4.17 -4.71
N GLN A 41 5.90 -4.24 -3.43
CA GLN A 41 4.52 -4.21 -2.98
C GLN A 41 4.16 -2.87 -2.32
N TYR A 42 2.94 -2.42 -2.60
CA TYR A 42 2.47 -1.08 -2.28
C TYR A 42 1.02 -1.11 -1.81
N SER A 43 0.66 -0.24 -0.87
CA SER A 43 -0.69 -0.12 -0.33
C SER A 43 -1.52 0.90 -1.10
N VAL A 44 -2.59 0.45 -1.76
CA VAL A 44 -3.40 1.27 -2.67
C VAL A 44 -4.86 1.25 -2.26
N LEU A 45 -5.50 2.42 -2.22
CA LEU A 45 -6.95 2.52 -2.01
C LEU A 45 -7.68 1.75 -3.11
N ARG A 46 -8.67 0.93 -2.75
CA ARG A 46 -9.41 0.08 -3.72
C ARG A 46 -10.03 0.83 -4.89
N ALA A 47 -10.39 2.10 -4.68
CA ALA A 47 -10.97 2.96 -5.71
C ALA A 47 -9.91 3.60 -6.63
N HIS A 48 -8.63 3.43 -6.32
CA HIS A 48 -7.53 4.02 -7.07
C HIS A 48 -6.97 3.05 -8.10
N GLN A 49 -6.46 3.61 -9.19
CA GLN A 49 -6.10 2.88 -10.38
C GLN A 49 -4.84 2.03 -10.18
N VAL A 50 -4.90 0.80 -10.70
CA VAL A 50 -3.76 -0.06 -11.02
C VAL A 50 -3.47 0.13 -12.51
N VAL A 51 -2.24 0.51 -12.86
CA VAL A 51 -1.85 0.82 -14.25
C VAL A 51 -1.19 -0.36 -14.94
N ASP A 52 -0.94 -0.25 -16.26
CA ASP A 52 -0.26 -1.31 -17.02
C ASP A 52 1.11 -1.66 -16.40
N GLY A 53 1.29 -2.94 -16.07
CA GLY A 53 2.49 -3.46 -15.39
C GLY A 53 2.34 -3.61 -13.87
N GLU A 54 1.27 -3.09 -13.27
CA GLU A 54 0.93 -3.33 -11.87
C GLU A 54 -0.10 -4.46 -11.72
N LYS A 55 -0.10 -5.16 -10.58
CA LYS A 55 -1.06 -6.23 -10.29
C LYS A 55 -1.48 -6.25 -8.83
N VAL A 56 -2.78 -6.34 -8.56
CA VAL A 56 -3.28 -6.65 -7.20
C VAL A 56 -2.85 -8.07 -6.83
N VAL A 57 -2.06 -8.20 -5.76
CA VAL A 57 -1.57 -9.49 -5.24
C VAL A 57 -2.34 -9.95 -4.02
N GLU A 58 -2.95 -9.04 -3.27
CA GLU A 58 -3.80 -9.33 -2.13
C GLU A 58 -4.83 -8.20 -1.93
N GLN A 59 -6.02 -8.53 -1.45
CA GLN A 59 -7.03 -7.55 -1.05
C GLN A 59 -7.23 -7.60 0.46
N ARG A 60 -7.03 -6.47 1.14
CA ARG A 60 -7.30 -6.30 2.56
C ARG A 60 -8.58 -5.52 2.77
N PRO A 61 -9.21 -5.56 3.96
CA PRO A 61 -10.48 -4.90 4.20
C PRO A 61 -10.54 -3.41 3.80
N LEU A 62 -9.43 -2.67 3.98
CA LEU A 62 -9.37 -1.22 3.77
C LEU A 62 -8.57 -0.78 2.52
N PHE A 63 -7.77 -1.66 1.94
CA PHE A 63 -6.89 -1.35 0.80
C PHE A 63 -6.50 -2.61 0.04
N ASP A 64 -5.97 -2.44 -1.16
CA ASP A 64 -5.37 -3.50 -1.94
C ASP A 64 -3.85 -3.42 -1.85
N ILE A 65 -3.19 -4.58 -1.89
CA ILE A 65 -1.74 -4.68 -2.04
C ILE A 65 -1.46 -4.89 -3.52
N VAL A 66 -0.70 -3.96 -4.09
CA VAL A 66 -0.36 -3.93 -5.51
C VAL A 66 1.13 -4.20 -5.67
N SER A 67 1.47 -5.20 -6.48
CA SER A 67 2.84 -5.41 -6.93
C SER A 67 3.11 -4.53 -8.15
N LYS A 68 4.26 -3.85 -8.15
CA LYS A 68 4.80 -3.06 -9.26
C LYS A 68 6.12 -3.61 -9.78
N ALA A 69 6.38 -4.90 -9.51
CA ALA A 69 7.57 -5.56 -10.00
C ALA A 69 7.65 -5.35 -11.51
N ALA A 70 8.82 -4.91 -11.99
CA ALA A 70 9.05 -4.87 -13.43
C ALA A 70 8.73 -6.25 -13.98
N LEU A 71 7.92 -6.33 -15.05
CA LEU A 71 7.78 -7.55 -15.83
C LEU A 71 9.19 -7.95 -16.26
N SER A 72 9.83 -8.83 -15.50
CA SER A 72 11.06 -9.48 -15.90
C SER A 72 10.68 -10.36 -17.07
N GLY A 73 10.95 -9.86 -18.27
CA GLY A 73 10.87 -10.61 -19.52
C GLY A 73 11.81 -11.79 -19.53
#